data_AF-A0A2X2HZD4-F1
#
_entry.id   AF-A0A2X2HZD4-F1
#
_cell.length_a   1.000
_cell.length_b   1.000
_cell.length_c   1.000
_cell.angle_alpha   90.00
_cell.angle_beta   90.00
_cell.angle_gamma   90.00
#
_symmetry.space_group_name_H-M   'P 1'
#
loop_
_entity.id
_entity.type
_entity.pdbx_description
1 polymer ?
#
loop_
_entity_poly.entity_id
_entity_poly.type
_entity_poly.pdbx_seq_one_letter_code
_entity_poly.pdbx_strand_id
1 'polypeptide(L)'
;MVGLFPANRVGDDIEIYRDETRTHVINVSHHLRQQTEKTGFANYCLADFVAPKLSGKADYIGAFAVTGGLEEDALADAFEAQHDDYNKIMVKALADRLAEAFAEYLHERVRKVYWGYAPNENLSNEELIRENYQGIRPAPGYPACPEHTEKATIWELLEVEKHTGMKLTESFAMWPGASVSGWYFSHPDSKYYAVAQIQRDQVEDYARRKGMSVSDVERWLAPNLGYDAD
;
A
#
# COMPACT_ATOMS: atom_id res chain seq x y z
N MET A 1 -10.62 -5.38 5.71
CA MET A 1 -10.11 -4.86 7.01
C MET A 1 -9.50 -3.49 6.83
N VAL A 2 -9.56 -2.65 7.86
CA VAL A 2 -8.97 -1.31 7.90
C VAL A 2 -8.41 -1.01 9.29
N GLY A 3 -7.31 -0.26 9.37
CA GLY A 3 -6.74 0.23 10.61
C GLY A 3 -6.19 1.65 10.45
N LEU A 4 -6.22 2.43 11.53
CA LEU A 4 -5.65 3.77 11.63
C LEU A 4 -4.75 3.81 12.85
N PHE A 5 -3.55 4.35 12.68
CA PHE A 5 -2.50 4.31 13.70
C PHE A 5 -1.83 5.68 13.84
N PRO A 6 -1.47 6.09 15.07
CA PRO A 6 -0.57 7.22 15.27
C PRO A 6 0.76 6.92 14.58
N ALA A 7 1.25 7.88 13.79
CA ALA A 7 2.48 7.70 13.02
C ALA A 7 3.27 8.99 12.88
N ASN A 8 4.58 8.86 12.68
CA ASN A 8 5.45 9.98 12.35
C ASN A 8 6.58 9.54 11.43
N ARG A 9 7.00 10.45 10.56
CA ARG A 9 8.15 10.23 9.70
C ARG A 9 9.46 10.26 10.49
N VAL A 10 10.35 9.31 10.19
CA VAL A 10 11.77 9.32 10.58
C VAL A 10 12.61 8.91 9.38
N GLY A 11 13.45 9.83 8.88
CA GLY A 11 14.18 9.60 7.63
C GLY A 11 13.24 9.46 6.44
N ASP A 12 13.33 8.33 5.74
CA ASP A 12 12.47 7.96 4.60
C ASP A 12 11.41 6.91 4.97
N ASP A 13 11.25 6.65 6.27
CA ASP A 13 10.31 5.68 6.81
C ASP A 13 9.24 6.37 7.67
N ILE A 14 8.20 5.59 8.00
CA ILE A 14 7.11 6.00 8.88
C ILE A 14 7.08 5.05 10.07
N GLU A 15 7.38 5.58 11.26
CA GLU A 15 7.18 4.86 12.52
C GLU A 15 5.68 4.77 12.81
N ILE A 16 5.20 3.58 13.16
CA ILE A 16 3.81 3.32 13.52
C ILE A 16 3.77 2.94 15.00
N TYR A 17 2.97 3.66 15.78
CA TYR A 17 2.98 3.54 17.24
C TYR A 17 1.81 2.72 17.78
N ARG A 18 2.04 2.09 18.94
CA ARG A 18 1.02 1.34 19.68
C ARG A 18 -0.19 2.19 20.06
N ASP A 19 0.07 3.44 20.45
CA ASP A 19 -0.91 4.36 21.00
C ASP A 19 -0.41 5.81 20.87
N GLU A 20 -1.24 6.77 21.29
CA GLU A 20 -0.98 8.21 21.17
C GLU A 20 0.20 8.74 21.96
N THR A 21 0.78 7.95 22.87
CA THR A 21 1.99 8.37 23.60
C THR A 21 3.21 8.41 22.68
N ARG A 22 3.17 7.68 21.55
CA ARG A 22 4.23 7.65 20.51
C ARG A 22 5.59 7.23 21.05
N THR A 23 5.60 6.40 22.10
CA THR A 23 6.83 5.87 22.73
C THR A 23 7.23 4.50 22.21
N HIS A 24 6.26 3.63 21.89
CA HIS A 24 6.53 2.27 21.44
C HIS A 24 6.14 2.10 19.98
N VAL A 25 7.14 1.92 19.13
CA VAL A 25 6.97 1.59 17.71
C VAL A 25 6.55 0.12 17.61
N ILE A 26 5.41 -0.16 16.99
CA ILE A 26 4.92 -1.53 16.75
C ILE A 26 5.38 -2.05 15.39
N ASN A 27 5.46 -1.18 14.39
CA ASN A 27 5.94 -1.49 13.05
C ASN A 27 6.56 -0.22 12.41
N VAL A 28 7.28 -0.42 11.31
CA VAL A 28 7.81 0.65 10.47
C VAL A 28 7.36 0.38 9.04
N SER A 29 6.81 1.40 8.38
CA SER A 29 6.53 1.37 6.94
C SER A 29 7.72 1.99 6.22
N HIS A 30 8.41 1.18 5.42
CA HIS A 30 9.63 1.62 4.74
C HIS A 30 9.33 2.09 3.33
N HIS A 31 9.84 3.26 2.97
CA HIS A 31 9.64 3.83 1.64
C HIS A 31 10.96 4.16 0.94
N LEU A 32 10.86 4.22 -0.38
CA LEU A 32 11.94 4.61 -1.28
C LEU A 32 11.73 6.05 -1.73
N ARG A 33 12.84 6.71 -2.07
CA ARG A 33 12.90 8.07 -2.55
C ARG A 33 13.36 8.11 -4.00
N GLN A 34 12.74 8.98 -4.78
CA GLN A 34 13.21 9.29 -6.14
C GLN A 34 14.68 9.74 -6.11
N GLN A 35 15.52 9.22 -7.00
CA GLN A 35 16.97 9.46 -6.96
C GLN A 35 17.53 10.06 -8.25
N THR A 36 16.69 10.66 -9.09
CA THR A 36 17.13 11.44 -10.25
C THR A 36 17.22 12.92 -9.94
N GLU A 37 18.02 13.67 -10.69
CA GLU A 37 18.04 15.13 -10.59
C GLU A 37 16.64 15.69 -10.90
N LYS A 38 16.13 16.56 -10.01
CA LYS A 38 14.83 17.24 -10.16
C LYS A 38 15.05 18.74 -10.20
N THR A 39 14.41 19.39 -11.17
CA THR A 39 14.39 20.85 -11.29
C THR A 39 12.97 21.36 -11.03
N GLY A 40 12.80 22.16 -9.99
CA GLY A 40 11.48 22.76 -9.64
C GLY A 40 10.51 21.83 -8.93
N PHE A 41 10.91 20.59 -8.61
CA PHE A 41 10.11 19.62 -7.86
C PHE A 41 10.98 18.89 -6.83
N ALA A 42 10.35 18.37 -5.78
CA ALA A 42 11.04 17.55 -4.78
C ALA A 42 11.38 16.16 -5.33
N ASN A 43 12.43 15.54 -4.78
CA ASN A 43 12.65 14.10 -4.85
C ASN A 43 11.70 13.43 -3.87
N TYR A 44 10.53 13.01 -4.34
CA TYR A 44 9.46 12.52 -3.47
C TYR A 44 9.81 11.17 -2.81
N CYS A 45 9.41 11.05 -1.55
CA CYS A 45 9.26 9.80 -0.78
C CYS A 45 7.90 9.84 -0.06
N LEU A 46 7.19 8.70 0.07
CA LEU A 46 5.82 8.69 0.60
C LEU A 46 5.81 9.14 2.06
N ALA A 47 6.88 8.85 2.80
CA ALA A 47 7.07 9.30 4.16
C ALA A 47 7.07 10.83 4.29
N ASP A 48 7.36 11.59 3.23
CA ASP A 48 7.31 13.07 3.24
C ASP A 48 5.90 13.61 3.51
N PHE A 49 4.86 12.82 3.27
CA PHE A 49 3.46 13.20 3.51
C PHE A 49 2.98 12.92 4.94
N VAL A 50 3.88 12.51 5.83
CA VAL A 50 3.62 12.34 7.26
C VAL A 50 4.53 13.28 8.05
N ALA A 51 3.99 13.93 9.08
CA ALA A 51 4.71 14.89 9.87
C ALA A 51 5.98 14.26 10.48
N PRO A 52 7.14 14.91 10.32
CA PRO A 52 8.39 14.45 10.93
C PRO A 52 8.25 14.35 12.45
N LYS A 53 8.82 13.31 13.06
CA LYS A 53 8.84 13.14 14.52
C LYS A 53 9.38 14.38 15.25
N LEU A 54 10.42 15.00 14.69
CA LEU A 54 11.05 16.23 15.22
C LEU A 54 10.11 17.46 15.21
N SER A 55 9.07 17.46 14.39
CA SER A 55 8.09 18.56 14.37
C SER A 55 7.19 18.59 15.61
N GLY A 56 7.12 17.47 16.36
CA GLY A 56 6.22 17.30 17.49
C GLY A 56 4.73 17.31 17.12
N LYS A 57 4.39 17.29 15.83
CA LYS A 57 3.00 17.22 15.37
C LYS A 57 2.48 15.78 15.42
N ALA A 58 1.30 15.61 16.01
CA ALA A 58 0.58 14.36 15.94
C ALA A 58 0.07 14.15 14.51
N ASP A 59 0.52 13.06 13.89
CA ASP A 59 0.07 12.63 12.56
C ASP A 59 -0.27 11.13 12.58
N TYR A 60 -0.81 10.63 11.48
CA TYR A 60 -1.43 9.32 11.40
C TYR A 60 -1.17 8.67 10.04
N ILE A 61 -1.28 7.35 10.01
CA ILE A 61 -1.31 6.56 8.78
C ILE A 61 -2.42 5.52 8.90
N GLY A 62 -3.01 5.16 7.77
CA GLY A 62 -3.93 4.04 7.69
C GLY A 62 -3.40 2.90 6.83
N ALA A 63 -4.00 1.73 6.96
CA ALA A 63 -3.77 0.60 6.08
C ALA A 63 -5.07 -0.18 5.86
N PHE A 64 -5.16 -0.91 4.75
CA PHE A 64 -6.30 -1.78 4.44
C PHE A 64 -5.88 -3.04 3.69
N ALA A 65 -6.76 -4.04 3.74
CA ALA A 65 -6.74 -5.23 2.89
C ALA A 65 -8.18 -5.71 2.63
N VAL A 66 -8.54 -5.88 1.37
CA VAL A 66 -9.87 -6.29 0.91
C VAL A 66 -9.76 -7.32 -0.22
N THR A 67 -10.80 -8.14 -0.39
CA THR A 67 -10.93 -9.10 -1.49
C THR A 67 -12.36 -9.11 -2.02
N GLY A 68 -12.53 -9.48 -3.29
CA GLY A 68 -13.83 -9.72 -3.91
C GLY A 68 -14.56 -10.94 -3.35
N GLY A 69 -13.83 -11.89 -2.74
CA GLY A 69 -14.39 -13.07 -2.08
C GLY A 69 -13.41 -14.24 -2.04
N LEU A 70 -13.43 -15.02 -0.95
CA LEU A 70 -12.55 -16.21 -0.80
C LEU A 70 -12.94 -17.34 -1.75
N GLU A 71 -14.19 -17.31 -2.22
CA GLU A 71 -14.80 -18.29 -3.09
C GLU A 71 -14.41 -18.11 -4.57
N GLU A 72 -13.63 -17.08 -4.92
CA GLU A 72 -13.23 -16.79 -6.30
C GLU A 72 -12.71 -18.05 -7.03
N ASP A 73 -11.72 -18.72 -6.45
CA ASP A 73 -11.10 -19.88 -7.07
C ASP A 73 -12.07 -21.07 -7.13
N ALA A 74 -12.84 -21.32 -6.07
CA ALA A 74 -13.81 -22.41 -6.06
C ALA A 74 -14.90 -22.25 -7.14
N LEU A 75 -15.35 -21.00 -7.39
CA LEU A 75 -16.32 -20.69 -8.45
C LEU A 75 -15.68 -20.82 -9.83
N ALA A 76 -14.44 -20.33 -10.01
CA ALA A 76 -13.71 -20.44 -11.26
C ALA A 76 -13.43 -21.90 -11.63
N ASP A 77 -13.00 -22.71 -10.67
CA ASP A 77 -12.73 -24.15 -10.83
C ASP A 77 -14.00 -24.92 -11.20
N ALA A 78 -15.16 -24.53 -10.66
CA ALA A 78 -16.43 -25.13 -11.01
C ALA A 78 -16.79 -24.90 -12.50
N PHE A 79 -16.50 -23.72 -13.05
CA PHE A 79 -16.69 -23.45 -14.48
C PHE A 79 -15.63 -24.13 -15.34
N GLU A 80 -14.38 -24.23 -14.87
CA GLU A 80 -13.31 -24.98 -15.54
C GLU A 80 -13.67 -26.47 -15.70
N ALA A 81 -14.22 -27.09 -14.65
CA ALA A 81 -14.65 -28.49 -14.69
C ALA A 81 -15.77 -28.76 -15.71
N GLN A 82 -16.50 -27.72 -16.10
CA GLN A 82 -17.56 -27.77 -17.12
C GLN A 82 -17.06 -27.36 -18.51
N HIS A 83 -15.77 -27.05 -18.66
CA HIS A 83 -15.18 -26.44 -19.86
C HIS A 83 -15.88 -25.14 -20.28
N ASP A 84 -16.38 -24.38 -19.29
CA ASP A 84 -17.02 -23.09 -19.49
C ASP A 84 -16.02 -21.95 -19.29
N ASP A 85 -15.17 -21.76 -20.30
CA ASP A 85 -14.11 -20.75 -20.27
C ASP A 85 -14.66 -19.33 -20.12
N TYR A 86 -15.85 -19.07 -20.69
CA TYR A 86 -16.47 -17.74 -20.62
C TYR A 86 -16.85 -17.39 -19.17
N ASN A 87 -17.58 -18.27 -18.48
CA ASN A 87 -18.00 -17.98 -17.11
C ASN A 87 -16.84 -18.06 -16.12
N LYS A 88 -15.82 -18.90 -16.37
CA LYS A 88 -14.56 -18.87 -15.62
C LYS A 88 -13.89 -17.50 -15.70
N ILE A 89 -13.72 -16.95 -16.91
CA ILE A 89 -13.13 -15.61 -17.10
C ILE A 89 -14.04 -14.55 -16.47
N MET A 90 -15.35 -14.65 -16.67
CA MET A 90 -16.32 -13.67 -16.16
C MET A 90 -16.33 -13.60 -14.64
N VAL A 91 -16.34 -14.74 -13.94
CA VAL A 91 -16.39 -14.73 -12.47
C VAL A 91 -15.12 -14.12 -11.86
N LYS A 92 -13.95 -14.41 -12.44
CA LYS A 92 -12.67 -13.81 -12.00
C LYS A 92 -12.64 -12.31 -12.31
N ALA A 93 -13.11 -11.89 -13.48
CA ALA A 93 -13.23 -10.47 -13.83
C ALA A 93 -14.18 -9.72 -12.88
N LEU A 94 -15.32 -10.32 -12.52
CA LEU A 94 -16.25 -9.74 -11.55
C LEU A 94 -15.65 -9.67 -10.15
N ALA A 95 -14.96 -10.72 -9.69
CA ALA A 95 -14.27 -10.71 -8.40
C ALA A 95 -13.26 -9.57 -8.31
N ASP A 96 -12.46 -9.38 -9.36
CA ASP A 96 -11.50 -8.27 -9.47
C ASP A 96 -12.18 -6.90 -9.41
N ARG A 97 -13.28 -6.70 -10.17
CA ARG A 97 -14.06 -5.44 -10.09
C ARG A 97 -14.66 -5.21 -8.71
N LEU A 98 -15.10 -6.26 -8.01
CA LEU A 98 -15.60 -6.17 -6.65
C LEU A 98 -14.50 -5.81 -5.63
N ALA A 99 -13.30 -6.38 -5.78
CA ALA A 99 -12.16 -6.06 -4.92
C ALA A 99 -11.76 -4.59 -5.04
N GLU A 100 -11.65 -4.09 -6.28
CA GLU A 100 -11.34 -2.67 -6.57
C GLU A 100 -12.46 -1.73 -6.10
N ALA A 101 -13.73 -2.10 -6.32
CA ALA A 101 -14.86 -1.35 -5.82
C ALA A 101 -14.86 -1.27 -4.28
N PHE A 102 -14.46 -2.34 -3.60
CA PHE A 102 -14.32 -2.33 -2.15
C PHE A 102 -13.17 -1.43 -1.71
N ALA A 103 -12.03 -1.43 -2.41
CA ALA A 103 -10.93 -0.51 -2.10
C ALA A 103 -11.37 0.96 -2.21
N GLU A 104 -12.13 1.32 -3.25
CA GLU A 104 -12.67 2.69 -3.42
C GLU A 104 -13.70 3.03 -2.34
N TYR A 105 -14.68 2.14 -2.10
CA TYR A 105 -15.69 2.33 -1.07
C TYR A 105 -15.07 2.48 0.32
N LEU A 106 -14.16 1.59 0.69
CA LEU A 106 -13.52 1.62 2.00
C LEU A 106 -12.68 2.89 2.16
N HIS A 107 -11.98 3.33 1.11
CA HIS A 107 -11.28 4.59 1.13
C HIS A 107 -12.24 5.76 1.36
N GLU A 108 -13.37 5.84 0.64
CA GLU A 108 -14.40 6.86 0.87
C GLU A 108 -14.90 6.86 2.32
N ARG A 109 -15.15 5.67 2.88
CA ARG A 109 -15.54 5.51 4.29
C ARG A 109 -14.45 5.96 5.26
N VAL A 110 -13.18 5.75 4.94
CA VAL A 110 -12.05 6.23 5.74
C VAL A 110 -12.01 7.76 5.74
N ARG A 111 -12.08 8.39 4.56
CA ARG A 111 -12.07 9.86 4.44
C ARG A 111 -13.22 10.50 5.22
N LYS A 112 -14.42 9.93 5.12
CA LYS A 112 -15.65 10.50 5.68
C LYS A 112 -15.92 10.15 7.13
N VAL A 113 -15.55 8.95 7.58
CA VAL A 113 -16.00 8.40 8.86
C VAL A 113 -14.84 7.94 9.74
N TYR A 114 -14.03 6.97 9.29
CA TYR A 114 -13.04 6.36 10.17
C TYR A 114 -11.90 7.33 10.53
N TRP A 115 -11.35 8.01 9.53
CA TRP A 115 -10.38 9.10 9.72
C TRP A 115 -11.11 10.43 9.82
N GLY A 116 -12.13 10.64 8.98
CA GLY A 116 -13.08 11.73 9.16
C GLY A 116 -12.54 13.13 8.84
N TYR A 117 -11.48 13.24 8.03
CA TYR A 117 -10.95 14.54 7.60
C TYR A 117 -11.80 15.19 6.48
N ALA A 118 -12.69 14.45 5.84
CA ALA A 118 -13.60 14.95 4.81
C ALA A 118 -15.06 14.49 5.06
N PRO A 119 -15.68 14.82 6.21
CA PRO A 119 -16.98 14.25 6.62
C PRO A 119 -18.15 14.67 5.72
N ASN A 120 -18.03 15.80 5.02
CA ASN A 120 -19.05 16.34 4.13
C ASN A 120 -18.79 16.01 2.64
N GLU A 121 -17.82 15.15 2.34
CA GLU A 121 -17.53 14.72 0.96
C GLU A 121 -18.75 14.02 0.36
N ASN A 122 -19.14 14.40 -0.86
CA ASN A 122 -20.27 13.82 -1.59
C ASN A 122 -19.97 13.76 -3.08
N LEU A 123 -18.98 12.94 -3.45
CA LEU A 123 -18.52 12.75 -4.82
C LEU A 123 -19.35 11.67 -5.53
N SER A 124 -19.56 11.86 -6.82
CA SER A 124 -20.08 10.81 -7.70
C SER A 124 -19.02 9.73 -7.96
N ASN A 125 -19.45 8.56 -8.45
CA ASN A 125 -18.52 7.48 -8.83
C ASN A 125 -17.49 7.94 -9.88
N GLU A 126 -17.89 8.78 -10.84
CA GLU A 126 -16.99 9.33 -11.86
C GLU A 126 -15.94 10.28 -11.25
N GLU A 127 -16.29 11.01 -10.19
CA GLU A 127 -15.35 11.86 -9.47
C GLU A 127 -14.40 11.05 -8.58
N LEU A 128 -14.86 9.93 -8.02
CA LEU A 128 -14.00 8.97 -7.32
C LEU A 128 -12.96 8.34 -8.27
N ILE A 129 -13.38 7.93 -9.47
CA ILE A 129 -12.47 7.40 -10.51
C ILE A 129 -11.42 8.44 -10.93
N ARG A 130 -11.77 9.73 -10.93
CA ARG A 130 -10.85 10.84 -11.22
C ARG A 130 -9.96 11.23 -10.05
N GLU A 131 -10.12 10.57 -8.91
CA GLU A 131 -9.40 10.88 -7.67
C GLU A 131 -9.62 12.32 -7.18
N ASN A 132 -10.83 12.87 -7.37
CA ASN A 132 -11.20 14.24 -6.95
C ASN A 132 -11.46 14.36 -5.43
N TYR A 133 -10.65 13.67 -4.62
CA TYR A 133 -10.71 13.69 -3.16
C TYR A 133 -9.33 14.04 -2.58
N GLN A 134 -9.31 14.44 -1.31
CA GLN A 134 -8.07 14.66 -0.57
C GLN A 134 -7.47 13.33 -0.10
N GLY A 135 -6.16 13.15 -0.27
CA GLY A 135 -5.41 11.98 0.19
C GLY A 135 -5.25 10.89 -0.87
N ILE A 136 -4.42 9.91 -0.57
CA ILE A 136 -4.09 8.79 -1.47
C ILE A 136 -4.10 7.45 -0.75
N ARG A 137 -4.16 6.36 -1.52
CA ARG A 137 -4.18 4.98 -1.02
C ARG A 137 -3.12 4.05 -1.65
N PRO A 138 -1.82 4.38 -1.60
CA PRO A 138 -0.78 3.66 -2.33
C PRO A 138 -0.62 2.21 -1.86
N ALA A 139 -0.53 1.31 -2.83
CA ALA A 139 -0.45 -0.14 -2.61
C ALA A 139 0.96 -0.68 -2.94
N PRO A 140 1.58 -1.50 -2.07
CA PRO A 140 2.90 -2.06 -2.34
C PRO A 140 2.96 -2.87 -3.63
N GLY A 141 3.91 -2.53 -4.50
CA GLY A 141 4.03 -3.01 -5.89
C GLY A 141 3.70 -1.97 -6.94
N TYR A 142 2.96 -0.90 -6.58
CA TYR A 142 2.72 0.21 -7.49
C TYR A 142 3.95 1.13 -7.56
N PRO A 143 4.08 1.97 -8.61
CA PRO A 143 5.27 2.78 -8.82
C PRO A 143 5.68 3.70 -7.66
N ALA A 144 4.75 4.14 -6.82
CA ALA A 144 5.02 5.00 -5.65
C ALA A 144 5.66 4.24 -4.47
N CYS A 145 5.48 2.92 -4.42
CA CYS A 145 6.00 2.03 -3.39
C CYS A 145 6.19 0.63 -3.99
N PRO A 146 7.20 0.44 -4.86
CA PRO A 146 7.33 -0.77 -5.69
C PRO A 146 7.74 -2.02 -4.91
N GLU A 147 8.24 -1.86 -3.68
CA GLU A 147 8.71 -2.96 -2.85
C GLU A 147 7.53 -3.78 -2.31
N HIS A 148 7.44 -5.05 -2.70
CA HIS A 148 6.28 -5.89 -2.40
C HIS A 148 6.28 -6.46 -0.98
N THR A 149 7.44 -6.59 -0.32
CA THR A 149 7.52 -7.19 1.02
C THR A 149 6.82 -6.33 2.09
N GLU A 150 6.63 -5.03 1.86
CA GLU A 150 5.81 -4.16 2.72
C GLU A 150 4.35 -4.63 2.88
N LYS A 151 3.85 -5.52 2.01
CA LYS A 151 2.58 -6.21 2.26
C LYS A 151 2.59 -7.01 3.57
N ALA A 152 3.73 -7.59 3.98
CA ALA A 152 3.79 -8.28 5.27
C ALA A 152 3.55 -7.33 6.45
N THR A 153 4.06 -6.10 6.39
CA THR A 153 3.80 -5.08 7.42
C THR A 153 2.30 -4.79 7.54
N ILE A 154 1.59 -4.68 6.41
CA ILE A 154 0.12 -4.53 6.40
C ILE A 154 -0.57 -5.77 6.99
N TRP A 155 -0.09 -6.97 6.62
CA TRP A 155 -0.63 -8.24 7.11
C TRP A 155 -0.52 -8.38 8.63
N GLU A 156 0.61 -7.97 9.20
CA GLU A 156 0.87 -7.96 10.64
C GLU A 156 0.00 -6.92 11.35
N LEU A 157 0.05 -5.66 10.91
CA LEU A 157 -0.67 -4.54 11.55
C LEU A 157 -2.17 -4.77 11.67
N LEU A 158 -2.78 -5.37 10.64
CA LEU A 158 -4.23 -5.57 10.58
C LEU A 158 -4.66 -6.99 10.95
N GLU A 159 -3.70 -7.87 11.29
CA GLU A 159 -3.90 -9.31 11.43
C GLU A 159 -4.77 -9.86 10.26
N VAL A 160 -4.36 -9.57 9.02
CA VAL A 160 -5.23 -9.73 7.82
C VAL A 160 -5.77 -11.15 7.69
N GLU A 161 -4.91 -12.16 7.80
CA GLU A 161 -5.31 -13.57 7.65
C GLU A 161 -6.38 -13.98 8.66
N LYS A 162 -6.27 -13.52 9.91
CA LYS A 162 -7.24 -13.82 10.97
C LYS A 162 -8.61 -13.22 10.69
N HIS A 163 -8.65 -12.02 10.15
CA HIS A 163 -9.89 -11.26 10.00
C HIS A 163 -10.58 -11.44 8.65
N THR A 164 -9.82 -11.76 7.59
CA THR A 164 -10.37 -11.89 6.22
C THR A 164 -10.11 -13.24 5.59
N GLY A 165 -9.22 -14.07 6.13
CA GLY A 165 -8.74 -15.28 5.47
C GLY A 165 -7.79 -15.03 4.29
N MET A 166 -7.51 -13.77 3.94
CA MET A 166 -6.58 -13.44 2.85
C MET A 166 -5.13 -13.77 3.26
N LYS A 167 -4.33 -14.20 2.28
CA LYS A 167 -2.97 -14.69 2.51
C LYS A 167 -1.97 -13.99 1.61
N LEU A 168 -0.69 -14.09 1.98
CA LEU A 168 0.44 -13.77 1.12
C LEU A 168 1.16 -15.04 0.70
N THR A 169 1.54 -15.11 -0.58
CA THR A 169 2.45 -16.15 -1.09
C THR A 169 3.90 -15.80 -0.74
N GLU A 170 4.83 -16.71 -1.05
CA GLU A 170 6.28 -16.47 -0.92
C GLU A 170 6.78 -15.29 -1.77
N SER A 171 6.08 -14.96 -2.87
CA SER A 171 6.35 -13.78 -3.70
C SER A 171 5.60 -12.53 -3.26
N PHE A 172 4.96 -12.57 -2.07
CA PHE A 172 4.08 -11.53 -1.55
C PHE A 172 2.89 -11.21 -2.47
N ALA A 173 2.53 -12.12 -3.40
CA ALA A 173 1.25 -12.02 -4.09
C ALA A 173 0.12 -12.28 -3.07
N MET A 174 -1.02 -11.61 -3.26
CA MET A 174 -2.18 -11.80 -2.39
C MET A 174 -3.04 -12.96 -2.89
N TRP A 175 -3.64 -13.69 -1.95
CA TRP A 175 -4.71 -14.63 -2.21
C TRP A 175 -5.95 -14.24 -1.39
N PRO A 176 -7.15 -14.23 -1.98
CA PRO A 176 -7.50 -14.52 -3.37
C PRO A 176 -6.87 -13.59 -4.41
N GLY A 177 -6.91 -13.96 -5.69
CA GLY A 177 -6.31 -13.16 -6.76
C GLY A 177 -6.93 -11.77 -6.86
N ALA A 178 -8.25 -11.69 -6.72
CA ALA A 178 -9.01 -10.45 -6.59
C ALA A 178 -8.85 -9.84 -5.19
N SER A 179 -7.69 -9.25 -4.92
CA SER A 179 -7.35 -8.62 -3.65
C SER A 179 -6.65 -7.29 -3.82
N VAL A 180 -6.92 -6.35 -2.91
CA VAL A 180 -6.26 -5.04 -2.86
C VAL A 180 -5.83 -4.77 -1.42
N SER A 181 -4.59 -4.34 -1.23
CA SER A 181 -4.08 -3.87 0.07
C SER A 181 -3.18 -2.66 -0.13
N GLY A 182 -3.21 -1.73 0.81
CA GLY A 182 -2.37 -0.55 0.73
C GLY A 182 -2.41 0.31 1.98
N TRP A 183 -1.75 1.44 1.88
CA TRP A 183 -1.67 2.48 2.91
C TRP A 183 -2.73 3.55 2.67
N TYR A 184 -2.98 4.41 3.65
CA TYR A 184 -3.77 5.63 3.52
C TYR A 184 -2.96 6.83 4.02
N PHE A 185 -2.93 7.89 3.22
CA PHE A 185 -2.31 9.18 3.56
C PHE A 185 -3.35 10.30 3.42
N SER A 186 -3.45 11.15 4.44
CA SER A 186 -4.45 12.24 4.47
C SER A 186 -3.91 13.60 4.03
N HIS A 187 -2.59 13.78 3.91
CA HIS A 187 -2.01 15.09 3.59
C HIS A 187 -2.54 15.59 2.24
N PRO A 188 -3.00 16.85 2.13
CA PRO A 188 -3.64 17.34 0.92
C PRO A 188 -2.72 17.40 -0.32
N ASP A 189 -1.42 17.58 -0.10
CA ASP A 189 -0.43 17.55 -1.19
C ASP A 189 0.09 16.14 -1.51
N SER A 190 -0.42 15.10 -0.82
CA SER A 190 -0.06 13.72 -1.15
C SER A 190 -0.56 13.35 -2.53
N LYS A 191 0.26 12.63 -3.28
CA LYS A 191 0.00 12.28 -4.68
C LYS A 191 0.74 11.01 -5.07
N TYR A 192 0.22 10.33 -6.09
CA TYR A 192 0.96 9.27 -6.75
C TYR A 192 2.10 9.83 -7.61
N TYR A 193 3.21 9.12 -7.59
CA TYR A 193 4.38 9.34 -8.43
C TYR A 193 5.10 8.01 -8.60
N ALA A 194 6.08 7.93 -9.50
CA ALA A 194 6.95 6.76 -9.62
C ALA A 194 8.28 7.04 -8.91
N VAL A 195 8.74 6.10 -8.07
CA VAL A 195 10.09 6.11 -7.49
C VAL A 195 11.15 6.12 -8.61
N ALA A 196 10.87 5.41 -9.70
CA ALA A 196 11.77 5.19 -10.83
C ALA A 196 13.05 4.46 -10.40
N GLN A 197 14.17 4.75 -11.05
CA GLN A 197 15.44 4.07 -10.80
C GLN A 197 16.11 4.64 -9.54
N ILE A 198 16.66 3.75 -8.70
CA ILE A 198 17.44 4.04 -7.48
C ILE A 198 18.88 3.54 -7.64
N GLN A 199 19.80 4.06 -6.83
CA GLN A 199 21.21 3.72 -6.88
C GLN A 199 21.63 2.84 -5.70
N ARG A 200 22.84 2.29 -5.80
CA ARG A 200 23.39 1.30 -4.85
C ARG A 200 23.41 1.79 -3.40
N ASP A 201 23.66 3.08 -3.18
CA ASP A 201 23.66 3.70 -1.85
C ASP A 201 22.29 3.61 -1.15
N GLN A 202 21.19 3.86 -1.88
CA GLN A 202 19.84 3.75 -1.36
C GLN A 202 19.43 2.29 -1.14
N VAL A 203 19.86 1.39 -2.03
CA VAL A 203 19.64 -0.07 -1.86
C VAL A 203 20.32 -0.57 -0.60
N GLU A 204 21.59 -0.22 -0.38
CA GLU A 204 22.34 -0.59 0.83
C GLU A 204 21.71 -0.01 2.09
N ASP A 205 21.19 1.22 2.02
CA ASP A 205 20.46 1.83 3.13
C ASP A 205 19.13 1.15 3.43
N TYR A 206 18.34 0.86 2.40
CA TYR A 206 17.08 0.15 2.52
C TYR A 206 17.29 -1.27 3.08
N ALA A 207 18.33 -1.97 2.64
CA ALA A 207 18.71 -3.28 3.17
C ALA A 207 18.97 -3.24 4.67
N ARG A 208 19.71 -2.23 5.16
CA ARG A 208 19.92 -2.03 6.60
C ARG A 208 18.62 -1.76 7.34
N ARG A 209 17.76 -0.87 6.82
CA ARG A 209 16.47 -0.51 7.44
C ARG A 209 15.53 -1.70 7.56
N LYS A 210 15.49 -2.56 6.53
CA LYS A 210 14.67 -3.78 6.50
C LYS A 210 15.29 -4.98 7.22
N GLY A 211 16.55 -4.90 7.62
CA GLY A 211 17.29 -6.06 8.15
C GLY A 211 17.49 -7.17 7.12
N MET A 212 17.57 -6.83 5.84
CA MET A 212 17.75 -7.75 4.72
C MET A 212 19.18 -7.68 4.17
N SER A 213 19.60 -8.70 3.43
CA SER A 213 20.84 -8.62 2.65
C SER A 213 20.66 -7.68 1.46
N VAL A 214 21.75 -7.08 0.97
CA VAL A 214 21.73 -6.24 -0.25
C VAL A 214 21.19 -7.04 -1.44
N SER A 215 21.62 -8.29 -1.61
CA SER A 215 21.15 -9.18 -2.67
C SER A 215 19.65 -9.49 -2.60
N ASP A 216 19.08 -9.62 -1.40
CA ASP A 216 17.63 -9.81 -1.25
C ASP A 216 16.88 -8.54 -1.67
N VAL A 217 17.37 -7.36 -1.29
CA VAL A 217 16.77 -6.09 -1.70
C VAL A 217 16.89 -5.88 -3.21
N GLU A 218 18.04 -6.19 -3.81
CA GLU A 218 18.24 -6.13 -5.27
C GLU A 218 17.27 -7.06 -6.00
N ARG A 219 17.00 -8.25 -5.46
CA ARG A 219 15.97 -9.14 -6.01
C ARG A 219 14.59 -8.51 -5.99
N TRP A 220 14.17 -7.93 -4.87
CA TRP A 220 12.82 -7.35 -4.74
C TRP A 220 12.67 -6.03 -5.49
N LEU A 221 13.74 -5.25 -5.61
CA LEU A 221 13.78 -3.96 -6.28
C LEU A 221 14.38 -4.02 -7.68
N ALA A 222 14.56 -5.21 -8.26
CA ALA A 222 15.13 -5.40 -9.59
C ALA A 222 14.56 -4.45 -10.67
N PRO A 223 13.24 -4.18 -10.74
CA PRO A 223 12.68 -3.25 -11.73
C PRO A 223 13.11 -1.77 -11.56
N ASN A 224 13.65 -1.44 -10.39
CA ASN A 224 14.01 -0.10 -9.97
C ASN A 224 15.52 0.09 -9.81
N LEU A 225 16.36 -0.88 -10.15
CA LEU A 225 17.81 -0.73 -10.06
C LEU A 225 18.35 0.09 -11.23
N GLY A 226 18.85 1.29 -10.93
CA GLY A 226 19.51 2.17 -11.90
C GLY A 226 20.99 1.86 -12.11
N TYR A 227 21.39 0.63 -11.83
CA TYR A 227 22.75 0.10 -11.94
C TYR A 227 22.70 -1.41 -12.19
N ASP A 228 23.80 -1.99 -12.66
CA ASP A 228 23.91 -3.44 -12.84
C ASP A 228 24.16 -4.10 -11.47
N ALA A 229 23.21 -4.93 -11.02
CA ALA A 229 23.36 -5.74 -9.81
C ALA A 229 24.37 -6.87 -10.02
N ASP A 230 25.10 -7.20 -8.96
CA ASP A 230 26.13 -8.25 -8.95
C ASP A 230 25.51 -9.67 -8.86
#